data_AF-A0A6A7RRP9-F1
#
_entry.id   AF-A0A6A7RRP9-F1
#
_cell.length_a   1.000
_cell.length_b   1.000
_cell.length_c   1.000
_cell.angle_alpha   90.00
_cell.angle_beta   90.00
_cell.angle_gamma   90.00
#
_symmetry.space_group_name_H-M   'P 1'
#
loop_
_entity.id
_entity.type
_entity.pdbx_description
1 polymer ?
#
loop_
_entity_poly.entity_id
_entity_poly.type
_entity_poly.pdbx_seq_one_letter_code
_entity_poly.pdbx_strand_id
1 'polypeptide(L)'
;MTTTEPASTRSPLHGFLAPDSIAIIGASTDPTKRGYKAMVGLIKDGYAGKIYPINPRVDRVLGVKAYPSLADIPGTADLALICTPASSVPALLVECGKKGIKGAVILASGFRETGRPEGIQLEQEMMAAARQNGVRVIGPNTSGMFNLHKKVNLLALSNVKAGGIGLISQSGN
;
A
#
# COMPACT_ATOMS: atom_id res chain seq x y z
N MET A 1 -4.08 -29.34 35.42
CA MET A 1 -4.40 -27.90 35.29
C MET A 1 -3.88 -27.43 33.94
N THR A 2 -4.76 -27.36 32.95
CA THR A 2 -4.46 -26.82 31.62
C THR A 2 -4.41 -25.30 31.71
N THR A 3 -3.21 -24.73 31.55
CA THR A 3 -3.04 -23.30 31.36
C THR A 3 -3.56 -22.93 29.98
N THR A 4 -4.74 -22.33 29.92
CA THR A 4 -5.23 -21.61 28.74
C THR A 4 -4.31 -20.42 28.51
N GLU A 5 -3.52 -20.46 27.43
CA GLU A 5 -2.84 -19.26 26.93
C GLU A 5 -3.90 -18.17 26.64
N PRO A 6 -3.66 -16.91 27.04
CA PRO A 6 -4.55 -15.83 26.66
C PRO A 6 -4.53 -15.69 25.13
N ALA A 7 -5.71 -15.58 24.52
CA ALA A 7 -5.83 -15.33 23.09
C ALA A 7 -4.99 -14.08 22.73
N SER A 8 -3.93 -14.29 21.96
CA SER A 8 -3.08 -13.23 21.43
C SER A 8 -3.96 -12.21 20.70
N THR A 9 -4.20 -11.06 21.33
CA THR A 9 -4.85 -9.93 20.67
C THR A 9 -3.87 -9.40 19.64
N ARG A 10 -4.06 -9.83 18.38
CA ARG A 10 -3.25 -9.34 17.26
C ARG A 10 -3.27 -7.82 17.24
N SER A 11 -2.10 -7.22 17.02
CA SER A 11 -1.96 -5.76 16.90
C SER A 11 -2.98 -5.19 15.92
N PRO A 12 -3.58 -4.02 16.18
CA PRO A 12 -4.49 -3.35 15.23
C PRO A 12 -3.81 -2.97 13.91
N LEU A 13 -2.46 -3.04 13.84
CA LEU A 13 -1.69 -2.81 12.61
C LEU A 13 -1.51 -4.09 11.77
N HIS A 14 -1.82 -5.26 12.33
CA HIS A 14 -1.52 -6.55 11.70
C HIS A 14 -2.14 -6.67 10.31
N GLY A 15 -3.39 -6.24 10.13
CA GLY A 15 -4.11 -6.39 8.87
C GLY A 15 -3.41 -5.75 7.67
N PHE A 16 -2.81 -4.57 7.84
CA PHE A 16 -2.13 -3.88 6.73
C PHE A 16 -0.61 -4.07 6.71
N LEU A 17 0.01 -4.56 7.79
CA LEU A 17 1.43 -4.96 7.81
C LEU A 17 1.67 -6.41 7.34
N ALA A 18 0.62 -7.24 7.34
CA ALA A 18 0.63 -8.62 6.87
C ALA A 18 -0.59 -8.95 5.99
N PRO A 19 -0.88 -8.15 4.94
CA PRO A 19 -2.11 -8.25 4.16
C PRO A 19 -2.22 -9.59 3.41
N ASP A 20 -3.45 -10.07 3.23
CA ASP A 20 -3.82 -11.19 2.35
C ASP A 20 -4.39 -10.70 1.00
N SER A 21 -4.59 -9.39 0.86
CA SER A 21 -5.02 -8.75 -0.36
C SER A 21 -4.49 -7.32 -0.49
N ILE A 22 -3.98 -6.95 -1.66
CA ILE A 22 -3.35 -5.65 -1.92
C ILE A 22 -3.91 -5.03 -3.20
N ALA A 23 -4.40 -3.80 -3.11
CA ALA A 23 -4.72 -2.96 -4.26
C ALA A 23 -3.51 -2.10 -4.65
N ILE A 24 -3.09 -2.15 -5.90
CA ILE A 24 -1.97 -1.33 -6.42
C ILE A 24 -2.53 -0.21 -7.28
N ILE A 25 -2.74 0.96 -6.66
CA ILE A 25 -3.32 2.13 -7.31
C ILE A 25 -2.23 2.89 -8.06
N GLY A 26 -2.39 3.02 -9.38
CA GLY A 26 -1.29 3.43 -10.25
C GLY A 26 -0.38 2.26 -10.62
N ALA A 27 -0.92 1.03 -10.67
CA ALA A 27 -0.26 -0.07 -11.36
C ALA A 27 0.02 0.32 -12.82
N SER A 28 1.08 -0.20 -13.41
CA SER A 28 1.50 0.19 -14.76
C SER A 28 2.16 -0.98 -15.47
N THR A 29 2.15 -0.98 -16.79
CA THR A 29 2.96 -1.85 -17.65
C THR A 29 4.35 -1.27 -17.94
N ASP A 30 4.58 0.01 -17.63
CA ASP A 30 5.85 0.70 -17.78
C ASP A 30 6.84 0.30 -16.66
N PRO A 31 7.99 -0.35 -16.99
CA PRO A 31 8.96 -0.82 -16.02
C PRO A 31 9.60 0.25 -15.14
N THR A 32 9.55 1.52 -15.56
CA THR A 32 10.13 2.64 -14.81
C THR A 32 9.26 3.05 -13.62
N LYS A 33 7.95 2.76 -13.66
CA LYS A 33 6.99 3.21 -12.66
C LYS A 33 7.03 2.36 -11.39
N ARG A 34 6.82 3.03 -10.24
CA ARG A 34 6.79 2.37 -8.92
C ARG A 34 5.69 1.30 -8.82
N GLY A 35 4.52 1.53 -9.42
CA GLY A 35 3.45 0.53 -9.46
C GLY A 35 3.82 -0.75 -10.20
N TYR A 36 4.58 -0.65 -11.30
CA TYR A 36 5.12 -1.84 -11.98
C TYR A 36 6.13 -2.57 -11.10
N LYS A 37 7.06 -1.84 -10.47
CA LYS A 37 8.07 -2.45 -9.58
C LYS A 37 7.42 -3.20 -8.42
N ALA A 38 6.42 -2.62 -7.75
CA ALA A 38 5.69 -3.31 -6.69
C ALA A 38 5.02 -4.61 -7.19
N MET A 39 4.41 -4.58 -8.38
CA MET A 39 3.84 -5.78 -9.01
C MET A 39 4.91 -6.86 -9.26
N VAL A 40 6.09 -6.48 -9.77
CA VAL A 40 7.22 -7.41 -9.95
C VAL A 40 7.64 -8.04 -8.62
N GLY A 41 7.80 -7.24 -7.57
CA GLY A 41 8.22 -7.73 -6.25
C GLY A 41 7.24 -8.76 -5.69
N LEU A 42 5.93 -8.47 -5.73
CA LEU A 42 4.90 -9.40 -5.26
C LEU A 42 4.86 -10.70 -6.07
N ILE A 43 4.90 -10.62 -7.41
CA ILE A 43 4.83 -11.80 -8.28
C ILE A 43 6.09 -12.65 -8.15
N LYS A 44 7.27 -12.04 -8.23
CA LYS A 44 8.56 -12.74 -8.19
C LYS A 44 8.77 -13.46 -6.87
N ASP A 45 8.35 -12.86 -5.76
CA ASP A 45 8.54 -13.46 -4.42
C ASP A 45 7.43 -14.45 -4.06
N GLY A 46 6.45 -14.66 -4.94
CA GLY A 46 5.38 -15.64 -4.77
C GLY A 46 4.35 -15.22 -3.71
N TYR A 47 3.94 -13.96 -3.70
CA TYR A 47 2.86 -13.49 -2.83
C TYR A 47 1.59 -14.32 -3.05
N ALA A 48 1.14 -15.01 -2.00
CA ALA A 48 0.00 -15.92 -2.07
C ALA A 48 -1.36 -15.21 -1.95
N GLY A 49 -1.35 -13.93 -1.57
CA GLY A 49 -2.56 -13.13 -1.44
C GLY A 49 -3.09 -12.61 -2.78
N LYS A 50 -4.25 -11.95 -2.73
CA LYS A 50 -4.87 -11.35 -3.92
C LYS A 50 -4.18 -10.05 -4.30
N ILE A 51 -3.91 -9.86 -5.59
CA ILE A 51 -3.37 -8.61 -6.13
C ILE A 51 -4.44 -7.97 -7.01
N TYR A 52 -4.80 -6.72 -6.73
CA TYR A 52 -5.72 -5.92 -7.53
C TYR A 52 -4.98 -4.71 -8.14
N PRO A 53 -4.43 -4.84 -9.35
CA PRO A 53 -3.87 -3.71 -10.08
C PRO A 53 -4.99 -2.74 -10.46
N ILE A 54 -4.86 -1.47 -10.11
CA ILE A 54 -5.81 -0.42 -10.50
C ILE A 54 -5.15 0.48 -11.53
N ASN A 55 -5.68 0.43 -12.76
CA ASN A 55 -5.26 1.24 -13.90
C ASN A 55 -6.40 1.31 -14.94
N PRO A 56 -6.95 2.50 -15.25
CA PRO A 56 -8.06 2.66 -16.19
C PRO A 56 -7.69 2.49 -17.67
N ARG A 57 -6.41 2.32 -18.01
CA ARG A 57 -5.93 2.31 -19.40
C ARG A 57 -5.50 0.93 -19.89
N VAL A 58 -5.42 -0.06 -19.02
CA VAL A 58 -4.93 -1.41 -19.37
C VAL A 58 -5.79 -2.47 -18.70
N ASP A 59 -6.00 -3.58 -19.40
CA ASP A 59 -6.78 -4.71 -18.87
C ASP A 59 -5.94 -5.66 -18.02
N ARG A 60 -4.60 -5.64 -18.18
CA ARG A 60 -3.67 -6.51 -17.45
C ARG A 60 -2.35 -5.82 -17.14
N VAL A 61 -1.75 -6.18 -16.01
CA VAL A 61 -0.38 -5.82 -15.62
C VAL A 61 0.34 -7.10 -15.20
N LEU A 62 1.44 -7.44 -15.87
CA LEU A 62 2.21 -8.69 -15.64
C LEU A 62 1.32 -9.95 -15.62
N GLY A 63 0.34 -10.01 -16.53
CA GLY A 63 -0.60 -11.11 -16.63
C GLY A 63 -1.72 -11.10 -15.57
N VAL A 64 -1.71 -10.22 -14.58
CA VAL A 64 -2.80 -10.07 -13.61
C VAL A 64 -3.87 -9.13 -14.16
N LYS A 65 -5.16 -9.49 -14.04
CA LYS A 65 -6.28 -8.63 -14.46
C LYS A 65 -6.22 -7.30 -13.71
N ALA A 66 -6.21 -6.19 -14.45
CA ALA A 66 -6.29 -4.85 -13.91
C ALA A 66 -7.75 -4.35 -13.93
N TYR A 67 -8.03 -3.39 -13.06
CA TYR A 67 -9.35 -2.80 -12.86
C TYR A 67 -9.28 -1.28 -13.06
N PRO A 68 -10.30 -0.64 -13.64
CA PRO A 68 -10.26 0.80 -13.87
C PRO A 68 -10.25 1.63 -12.58
N SER A 69 -10.96 1.17 -11.56
CA SER A 69 -11.06 1.82 -10.25
C SER A 69 -11.14 0.81 -9.10
N LEU A 70 -11.05 1.31 -7.86
CA LEU A 70 -11.31 0.51 -6.66
C LEU A 70 -12.76 0.02 -6.58
N ALA A 71 -13.72 0.70 -7.22
CA ALA A 71 -15.10 0.24 -7.22
C ALA A 71 -15.25 -1.10 -7.96
N ASP A 72 -14.45 -1.30 -9.02
CA ASP A 72 -14.59 -2.42 -9.96
C ASP A 72 -13.98 -3.74 -9.47
N ILE A 73 -13.20 -3.72 -8.38
CA ILE A 73 -12.65 -4.97 -7.83
C ILE A 73 -13.76 -5.79 -7.15
N PRO A 74 -13.76 -7.13 -7.27
CA PRO A 74 -14.85 -8.01 -6.82
C PRO A 74 -14.94 -8.16 -5.29
N GLY A 75 -13.99 -7.65 -4.53
CA GLY A 75 -13.96 -7.71 -3.07
C GLY A 75 -13.33 -6.46 -2.48
N THR A 76 -12.78 -6.56 -1.27
CA THR A 76 -11.96 -5.50 -0.67
C THR A 76 -10.48 -5.90 -0.67
N ALA A 77 -9.62 -4.95 -0.31
CA ALA A 77 -8.20 -5.17 -0.09
C ALA A 77 -7.85 -4.81 1.37
N ASP A 78 -6.91 -5.53 1.97
CA ASP A 78 -6.42 -5.21 3.31
C ASP A 78 -5.53 -3.95 3.28
N LEU A 79 -4.82 -3.76 2.16
CA LEU A 79 -3.88 -2.68 1.93
C LEU A 79 -4.05 -2.06 0.54
N ALA A 80 -3.99 -0.73 0.47
CA ALA A 80 -3.75 0.01 -0.78
C ALA A 80 -2.29 0.48 -0.85
N LEU A 81 -1.61 0.24 -1.98
CA LEU A 81 -0.38 0.93 -2.35
C LEU A 81 -0.73 2.03 -3.35
N ILE A 82 -0.45 3.29 -3.02
CA ILE A 82 -0.77 4.45 -3.85
C ILE A 82 0.50 4.96 -4.53
N CYS A 83 0.55 4.80 -5.85
CA CYS A 83 1.65 5.17 -6.75
C CYS A 83 1.28 6.33 -7.69
N THR A 84 0.22 7.07 -7.40
CA THR A 84 -0.28 8.21 -8.19
C THR A 84 0.30 9.55 -7.68
N PRO A 85 0.16 10.66 -8.42
CA PRO A 85 0.61 11.97 -7.95
C PRO A 85 -0.03 12.40 -6.61
N ALA A 86 0.68 13.20 -5.81
CA ALA A 86 0.23 13.63 -4.48
C ALA A 86 -1.17 14.25 -4.47
N SER A 87 -1.50 15.05 -5.49
CA SER A 87 -2.80 15.74 -5.59
C SER A 87 -4.00 14.82 -5.67
N SER A 88 -3.83 13.55 -6.10
CA SER A 88 -4.94 12.59 -6.18
C SER A 88 -5.16 11.82 -4.87
N VAL A 89 -4.21 11.89 -3.93
CA VAL A 89 -4.18 11.01 -2.75
C VAL A 89 -5.36 11.25 -1.81
N PRO A 90 -5.79 12.49 -1.49
CA PRO A 90 -6.95 12.71 -0.61
C PRO A 90 -8.22 12.02 -1.12
N ALA A 91 -8.52 12.13 -2.42
CA ALA A 91 -9.67 11.48 -3.04
C ALA A 91 -9.56 9.94 -2.99
N LEU A 92 -8.38 9.39 -3.27
CA LEU A 92 -8.14 7.96 -3.20
C LEU A 92 -8.30 7.40 -1.78
N LEU A 93 -7.98 8.17 -0.74
CA LEU A 93 -8.20 7.75 0.66
C LEU A 93 -9.69 7.67 1.00
N VAL A 94 -10.52 8.56 0.43
CA VAL A 94 -11.98 8.47 0.53
C VAL A 94 -12.48 7.19 -0.16
N GLU A 95 -12.00 6.90 -1.38
CA GLU A 95 -12.35 5.68 -2.09
C GLU A 95 -11.92 4.41 -1.33
N CYS A 96 -10.71 4.40 -0.76
CA CYS A 96 -10.21 3.32 0.09
C CYS A 96 -11.18 3.04 1.23
N GLY A 97 -11.57 4.07 1.99
CA GLY A 97 -12.49 3.90 3.11
C GLY A 97 -13.87 3.41 2.70
N LYS A 98 -14.43 3.95 1.60
CA LYS A 98 -15.70 3.46 1.02
C LYS A 98 -15.63 1.99 0.62
N LYS A 99 -14.48 1.54 0.11
CA LYS A 99 -14.25 0.13 -0.25
C LYS A 99 -13.91 -0.76 0.97
N GLY A 100 -13.78 -0.17 2.16
CA GLY A 100 -13.46 -0.87 3.40
C GLY A 100 -11.97 -1.12 3.63
N ILE A 101 -11.09 -0.57 2.79
CA ILE A 101 -9.64 -0.69 2.92
C ILE A 101 -9.19 0.12 4.14
N LYS A 102 -8.48 -0.50 5.09
CA LYS A 102 -8.10 0.12 6.36
C LYS A 102 -6.66 0.60 6.44
N GLY A 103 -5.81 0.26 5.46
CA GLY A 103 -4.42 0.70 5.40
C GLY A 103 -4.02 1.19 4.01
N ALA A 104 -3.21 2.23 3.96
CA ALA A 104 -2.63 2.77 2.72
C ALA A 104 -1.13 3.07 2.89
N VAL A 105 -0.32 2.65 1.92
CA VAL A 105 1.09 3.05 1.75
C VAL A 105 1.14 4.07 0.61
N ILE A 106 1.65 5.26 0.88
CA ILE A 106 1.59 6.40 -0.06
C ILE A 106 3.01 6.75 -0.51
N LEU A 107 3.35 6.46 -1.76
CA LEU A 107 4.71 6.66 -2.26
C LEU A 107 5.00 8.10 -2.70
N ALA A 108 3.97 8.86 -3.03
CA ALA A 108 4.13 10.19 -3.62
C ALA A 108 4.86 11.16 -2.68
N SER A 109 5.80 11.92 -3.25
CA SER A 109 6.31 13.17 -2.70
C SER A 109 5.48 14.36 -3.22
N GLY A 110 5.75 15.56 -2.70
CA GLY A 110 5.01 16.79 -2.95
C GLY A 110 4.19 17.29 -1.75
N PHE A 111 4.45 16.79 -0.54
CA PHE A 111 3.72 17.14 0.68
C PHE A 111 4.54 18.12 1.55
N ARG A 112 4.47 18.00 2.88
CA ARG A 112 5.14 18.91 3.83
C ARG A 112 6.65 18.95 3.67
N GLU A 113 7.27 17.87 3.19
CA GLU A 113 8.71 17.79 2.99
C GLU A 113 9.24 18.83 1.99
N THR A 114 8.37 19.36 1.13
CA THR A 114 8.73 20.43 0.19
C THR A 114 8.96 21.79 0.87
N GLY A 115 8.49 21.95 2.12
CA GLY A 115 8.51 23.23 2.84
C GLY A 115 7.56 24.29 2.30
N ARG A 116 6.74 23.98 1.28
CA ARG A 116 5.86 24.95 0.62
C ARG A 116 4.44 24.90 1.19
N PRO A 117 3.73 26.05 1.27
CA PRO A 117 2.38 26.11 1.82
C PRO A 117 1.41 25.12 1.18
N GLU A 118 1.47 24.93 -0.13
CA GLU A 118 0.59 24.00 -0.85
C GLU A 118 0.83 22.53 -0.46
N GLY A 119 2.08 22.12 -0.22
CA GLY A 119 2.41 20.76 0.20
C GLY A 119 1.98 20.48 1.64
N ILE A 120 2.09 21.48 2.51
CA ILE A 120 1.59 21.43 3.89
C ILE A 120 0.06 21.27 3.90
N GLN A 121 -0.63 22.10 3.11
CA GLN A 121 -2.09 22.06 2.98
C GLN A 121 -2.56 20.69 2.44
N LEU A 122 -1.91 20.19 1.39
CA LEU A 122 -2.24 18.90 0.80
C LEU A 122 -2.04 17.73 1.78
N GLU A 123 -1.01 17.79 2.63
CA GLU A 123 -0.80 16.78 3.67
C GLU A 123 -1.90 16.82 4.73
N GLN A 124 -2.36 18.01 5.11
CA GLN A 124 -3.48 18.17 6.04
C GLN A 124 -4.77 17.58 5.47
N GLU A 125 -5.07 17.86 4.19
CA GLU A 125 -6.23 17.29 3.48
C GLU A 125 -6.15 15.76 3.40
N MET A 126 -4.99 15.23 3.03
CA MET A 126 -4.73 13.79 2.99
C MET A 126 -4.97 13.16 4.37
N MET A 127 -4.42 13.74 5.44
CA MET A 127 -4.59 13.21 6.80
C MET A 127 -6.02 13.35 7.31
N ALA A 128 -6.74 14.41 6.94
CA ALA A 128 -8.15 14.57 7.26
C ALA A 128 -9.01 13.50 6.55
N ALA A 129 -8.79 13.30 5.26
CA ALA A 129 -9.46 12.25 4.48
C ALA A 129 -9.21 10.86 5.06
N ALA A 130 -7.95 10.54 5.39
CA ALA A 130 -7.58 9.27 6.02
C ALA A 130 -8.36 9.03 7.34
N ARG A 131 -8.36 10.04 8.23
CA ARG A 131 -9.03 9.93 9.55
C ARG A 131 -10.55 9.78 9.42
N GLN A 132 -11.20 10.62 8.62
CA GLN A 132 -12.65 10.58 8.41
C GLN A 132 -13.13 9.24 7.85
N ASN A 133 -12.27 8.57 7.07
CA ASN A 133 -12.59 7.32 6.39
C ASN A 133 -12.01 6.08 7.09
N GLY A 134 -11.38 6.24 8.26
CA GLY A 134 -10.82 5.15 9.04
C GLY A 134 -9.67 4.40 8.34
N VAL A 135 -8.86 5.11 7.55
CA VAL A 135 -7.70 4.56 6.83
C VAL A 135 -6.41 4.96 7.55
N ARG A 136 -5.58 3.97 7.89
CA ARG A 136 -4.24 4.19 8.46
C ARG A 136 -3.24 4.40 7.33
N VAL A 137 -2.28 5.31 7.54
CA VAL A 137 -1.31 5.72 6.51
C VAL A 137 0.11 5.35 6.91
N ILE A 138 0.86 4.79 5.97
CA ILE A 138 2.33 4.74 5.96
C ILE A 138 2.80 5.71 4.87
N GLY A 139 3.66 6.66 5.24
CA GLY A 139 4.07 7.77 4.39
C GLY A 139 3.34 9.08 4.75
N PRO A 140 3.20 10.04 3.82
CA PRO A 140 3.57 9.96 2.41
C PRO A 140 5.10 10.01 2.21
N ASN A 141 5.55 10.12 0.96
CA ASN A 141 6.97 10.19 0.61
C ASN A 141 7.81 9.07 1.24
N THR A 142 7.39 7.82 1.01
CA THR A 142 8.10 6.63 1.49
C THR A 142 8.59 5.77 0.32
N SER A 143 9.67 5.02 0.57
CA SER A 143 10.08 3.93 -0.31
C SER A 143 9.06 2.78 -0.32
N GLY A 144 8.22 2.65 0.71
CA GLY A 144 7.14 1.69 0.78
C GLY A 144 7.24 0.77 1.99
N MET A 145 6.81 -0.47 1.82
CA MET A 145 6.78 -1.49 2.88
C MET A 145 7.14 -2.86 2.33
N PHE A 146 7.73 -3.70 3.18
CA PHE A 146 7.88 -5.12 2.92
C PHE A 146 7.64 -5.95 4.18
N ASN A 147 7.14 -7.17 4.00
CA ASN A 147 7.06 -8.23 4.99
C ASN A 147 7.46 -9.53 4.30
N LEU A 148 8.72 -9.93 4.49
CA LEU A 148 9.32 -11.07 3.78
C LEU A 148 8.76 -12.42 4.22
N HIS A 149 8.22 -12.52 5.44
CA HIS A 149 7.53 -13.71 5.92
C HIS A 149 6.20 -13.94 5.19
N LYS A 150 5.52 -12.86 4.81
CA LYS A 150 4.27 -12.88 4.03
C LYS A 150 4.47 -12.72 2.52
N LYS A 151 5.74 -12.66 2.06
CA LYS A 151 6.09 -12.37 0.65
C LYS A 151 5.50 -11.06 0.12
N VAL A 152 5.27 -10.09 1.01
CA VAL A 152 4.87 -8.74 0.63
C VAL A 152 6.13 -7.94 0.35
N ASN A 153 6.47 -7.73 -0.93
CA ASN A 153 7.65 -6.96 -1.35
C ASN A 153 7.23 -5.82 -2.29
N LEU A 154 6.79 -4.69 -1.72
CA LEU A 154 6.29 -3.55 -2.51
C LEU A 154 7.42 -2.66 -3.06
N LEU A 155 8.68 -2.96 -2.70
CA LEU A 155 9.87 -2.24 -3.14
C LEU A 155 10.60 -2.95 -4.29
N ALA A 156 10.24 -4.19 -4.61
CA ALA A 156 11.02 -5.09 -5.46
C ALA A 156 12.47 -5.25 -5.00
N LEU A 157 12.67 -5.40 -3.68
CA LEU A 157 13.98 -5.70 -3.12
C LEU A 157 14.54 -7.01 -3.69
N SER A 158 15.84 -7.03 -3.93
CA SER A 158 16.61 -8.22 -4.31
C SER A 158 17.55 -8.63 -3.19
N ASN A 159 17.92 -9.91 -3.14
CA ASN A 159 18.92 -10.45 -2.20
C ASN A 159 18.58 -10.26 -0.71
N VAL A 160 17.30 -10.14 -0.39
CA VAL A 160 16.80 -10.08 1.00
C VAL A 160 16.17 -11.42 1.40
N LYS A 161 16.33 -11.81 2.67
CA LYS A 161 15.76 -13.04 3.22
C LYS A 161 14.94 -12.71 4.46
N ALA A 162 13.88 -13.48 4.68
CA ALA A 162 13.10 -13.38 5.90
C ALA A 162 13.97 -13.74 7.12
N GLY A 163 13.76 -13.05 8.24
CA GLY A 163 14.53 -13.21 9.47
C GLY A 163 13.84 -12.57 10.66
N GLY A 164 14.53 -12.49 11.80
CA GLY A 164 14.00 -11.95 13.06
C GLY A 164 14.11 -10.44 13.23
N ILE A 165 14.46 -9.69 12.18
CA ILE A 165 14.72 -8.24 12.25
C ILE A 165 13.52 -7.47 11.69
N GLY A 166 13.01 -6.51 12.48
CA GLY A 166 12.13 -5.45 12.00
C GLY A 166 12.93 -4.17 11.76
N LEU A 167 12.70 -3.50 10.63
CA LEU A 167 13.38 -2.26 10.26
C LEU A 167 12.34 -1.16 10.00
N ILE A 168 12.57 0.00 10.62
CA ILE A 168 11.82 1.24 10.35
C ILE A 168 12.86 2.32 10.08
N SER A 169 12.73 3.02 8.96
CA SER A 169 13.61 4.14 8.58
C SER A 169 12.76 5.34 8.19
N GLN A 170 13.16 6.51 8.67
CA GLN A 170 12.63 7.79 8.21
C GLN A 170 13.39 8.31 6.98
N SER A 171 14.60 7.79 6.70
CA SER A 171 15.30 8.02 5.42
C SER A 171 14.84 7.01 4.38
N GLY A 172 14.47 7.50 3.19
CA GLY A 172 14.09 6.67 2.05
C GLY A 172 15.27 6.20 1.18
N ASN A 173 16.41 6.92 1.26
CA ASN A 173 17.67 6.64 0.56
C ASN A 173 18.71 6.03 1.49
#